data_AF-A0A501W2T4-F1
#
_entry.id   AF-A0A501W2T4-F1
#
_cell.length_a   1.000
_cell.length_b   1.000
_cell.length_c   1.000
_cell.angle_alpha   90.00
_cell.angle_beta   90.00
_cell.angle_gamma   90.00
#
_symmetry.space_group_name_H-M   'P 1'
#
loop_
_entity.id
_entity.type
_entity.pdbx_description
1 polymer ?
#
loop_
_entity_poly.entity_id
_entity_poly.type
_entity_poly.pdbx_seq_one_letter_code
_entity_poly.pdbx_strand_id
1 'polypeptide(L)'
;MLLSFRGVAQSDFSFLTREQLVTLNREYARVLQQERSRRIGRQVEVIFDENLLYATYIFNHELYEAKDIYHYGDRHSEPICEECAMVAELCGYSTRDDYKDIAELAKAIFMNFQESARHGELQMNEFYTYVSVSYVSNTYVVRMAALPHNIVDQESPIINSFNKLIINTPQRGKYDKR
;
A
#
# COMPACT_ATOMS: atom_id res chain seq x y z
N MET A 1 -7.05 -44.74 -4.80
CA MET A 1 -7.16 -43.68 -3.77
C MET A 1 -6.73 -42.38 -4.41
N LEU A 2 -7.68 -41.58 -4.90
CA LEU A 2 -7.42 -40.30 -5.58
C LEU A 2 -7.42 -39.19 -4.52
N LEU A 3 -6.25 -38.65 -4.21
CA LEU A 3 -6.12 -37.46 -3.38
C LEU A 3 -6.56 -36.27 -4.23
N SER A 4 -7.80 -35.82 -3.98
CA SER A 4 -8.28 -34.53 -4.47
C SER A 4 -7.56 -33.43 -3.69
N PHE A 5 -6.51 -32.86 -4.28
CA PHE A 5 -6.02 -31.56 -3.86
C PHE A 5 -7.12 -30.55 -4.15
N ARG A 6 -7.90 -30.20 -3.12
CA ARG A 6 -8.69 -28.97 -3.13
C ARG A 6 -7.67 -27.84 -3.22
N GLY A 7 -7.52 -27.27 -4.43
CA GLY A 7 -6.78 -26.04 -4.63
C GLY A 7 -7.30 -25.01 -3.64
N VAL A 8 -6.44 -24.55 -2.75
CA VAL A 8 -6.71 -23.38 -1.91
C VAL A 8 -7.02 -22.25 -2.89
N ALA A 9 -8.19 -21.64 -2.75
CA ALA A 9 -8.55 -20.49 -3.58
C ALA A 9 -7.45 -19.45 -3.38
N GLN A 10 -6.70 -19.16 -4.44
CA GLN A 10 -5.67 -18.15 -4.45
C GLN A 10 -6.34 -16.85 -4.01
N SER A 11 -5.82 -16.25 -2.95
CA SER A 11 -6.33 -14.98 -2.44
C SER A 11 -6.18 -13.94 -3.56
N ASP A 12 -7.28 -13.49 -4.13
CA ASP A 12 -7.26 -12.48 -5.18
C ASP A 12 -6.97 -11.11 -4.55
N PHE A 13 -5.69 -10.75 -4.50
CA PHE A 13 -5.25 -9.44 -4.03
C PHE A 13 -5.38 -8.36 -5.10
N SER A 14 -5.97 -8.66 -6.27
CA SER A 14 -6.06 -7.68 -7.36
C SER A 14 -6.72 -6.40 -6.91
N PHE A 15 -7.76 -6.45 -6.08
CA PHE A 15 -8.37 -5.22 -5.57
C PHE A 15 -8.91 -5.43 -4.17
N LEU A 16 -8.31 -4.72 -3.22
CA LEU A 16 -8.65 -4.86 -1.81
C LEU A 16 -9.95 -4.11 -1.49
N THR A 17 -10.81 -4.75 -0.69
CA THR A 17 -11.95 -4.06 -0.07
C THR A 17 -11.48 -3.01 0.93
N ARG A 18 -12.37 -2.13 1.37
CA ARG A 18 -12.05 -1.13 2.41
C ARG A 18 -11.49 -1.76 3.66
N GLU A 19 -12.10 -2.85 4.13
CA GLU A 19 -11.65 -3.58 5.33
C GLU A 19 -10.26 -4.19 5.13
N GLN A 20 -9.99 -4.75 3.95
CA GLN A 20 -8.68 -5.29 3.63
C GLN A 20 -7.61 -4.20 3.53
N LEU A 21 -7.93 -3.02 2.97
CA LEU A 21 -7.02 -1.87 2.97
C LEU A 21 -6.71 -1.40 4.39
N VAL A 22 -7.72 -1.26 5.25
CA VAL A 22 -7.50 -0.88 6.65
C VAL A 22 -6.60 -1.91 7.36
N THR A 23 -6.81 -3.19 7.09
CA THR A 23 -5.99 -4.27 7.64
C THR A 23 -4.55 -4.19 7.13
N LEU A 24 -4.37 -3.97 5.82
CA LEU A 24 -3.06 -3.81 5.18
C LEU A 24 -2.27 -2.66 5.80
N ASN A 25 -2.93 -1.53 6.02
CA ASN A 25 -2.32 -0.36 6.62
C ASN A 25 -1.89 -0.61 8.08
N ARG A 26 -2.72 -1.29 8.88
CA ARG A 26 -2.37 -1.67 10.26
C ARG A 26 -1.17 -2.62 10.30
N GLU A 27 -1.16 -3.63 9.44
CA GLU A 27 -0.04 -4.57 9.35
C GLU A 27 1.24 -3.88 8.86
N TYR A 28 1.14 -3.00 7.86
CA TYR A 28 2.29 -2.25 7.35
C TYR A 28 2.86 -1.30 8.42
N ALA A 29 2.00 -0.54 9.12
CA ALA A 29 2.42 0.31 10.22
C ALA A 29 3.12 -0.50 11.32
N ARG A 30 2.59 -1.68 11.67
CA ARG A 30 3.20 -2.60 12.64
C ARG A 30 4.59 -3.07 12.20
N VAL A 31 4.76 -3.47 10.93
CA VAL A 31 6.05 -3.88 10.37
C VAL A 31 7.05 -2.71 10.43
N LEU A 32 6.65 -1.53 9.95
CA LEU A 32 7.49 -0.35 9.93
C LEU A 32 7.92 0.07 11.34
N GLN A 33 7.00 0.03 12.30
CA GLN A 33 7.25 0.34 13.69
C GLN A 33 8.27 -0.62 14.31
N GLN A 34 8.11 -1.93 14.08
CA GLN A 34 9.02 -2.96 14.56
C GLN A 34 10.44 -2.75 14.02
N GLU A 35 10.57 -2.50 12.71
CA GLU A 35 11.87 -2.33 12.07
C GLU A 35 12.57 -1.03 12.47
N ARG A 36 11.83 0.09 12.55
CA ARG A 36 12.37 1.36 13.08
C ARG A 36 12.82 1.19 14.54
N SER A 37 11.96 0.62 15.39
CA SER A 37 12.28 0.43 16.81
C SER A 37 13.52 -0.44 17.00
N ARG A 38 13.65 -1.52 16.21
CA ARG A 38 14.82 -2.40 16.21
C ARG A 38 16.09 -1.67 15.77
N ARG A 39 16.03 -0.85 14.72
CA ARG A 39 17.19 -0.13 14.17
C ARG A 39 17.71 0.94 15.13
N ILE A 40 16.81 1.67 15.78
CA ILE A 40 17.16 2.81 16.65
C ILE A 40 17.41 2.36 18.11
N GLY A 41 16.90 1.20 18.51
CA GLY A 41 17.07 0.68 19.87
C GLY A 41 16.14 1.31 20.91
N ARG A 42 15.02 1.90 20.46
CA ARG A 42 13.95 2.44 21.32
C ARG A 42 12.59 2.23 20.67
N GLN A 43 11.52 2.34 21.45
CA GLN A 43 10.17 2.32 20.91
C GLN A 43 9.94 3.56 20.01
N VAL A 44 9.60 3.31 18.75
CA VAL A 44 9.17 4.33 17.78
C VAL A 44 7.66 4.19 17.61
N GLU A 45 6.98 5.31 17.37
CA GLU A 45 5.56 5.32 17.04
C GLU A 45 5.40 5.39 15.52
N VAL A 46 4.48 4.58 14.98
CA VAL A 46 4.03 4.65 13.59
C VAL A 46 2.52 4.48 13.60
N ILE A 47 1.81 5.43 13.03
CA ILE A 47 0.34 5.53 13.09
C ILE A 47 -0.22 5.37 11.68
N PHE A 48 -1.15 4.43 11.51
CA PHE A 48 -1.97 4.40 10.30
C PHE A 48 -2.89 5.63 10.28
N ASP A 49 -2.76 6.44 9.24
CA ASP A 49 -3.60 7.60 8.98
C ASP A 49 -4.69 7.26 7.93
N GLU A 50 -5.94 7.10 8.41
CA GLU A 50 -7.08 6.80 7.53
C GLU A 50 -7.42 7.96 6.58
N ASN A 51 -7.13 9.21 6.94
CA ASN A 51 -7.38 10.33 6.04
C ASN A 51 -6.38 10.34 4.89
N LEU A 52 -5.12 9.95 5.17
CA LEU A 52 -4.11 9.78 4.13
C LEU A 52 -4.49 8.64 3.15
N LEU A 53 -5.18 7.60 3.61
CA LEU A 53 -5.61 6.46 2.76
C LEU A 53 -6.40 6.86 1.53
N TYR A 54 -7.31 7.82 1.64
CA TYR A 54 -8.14 8.22 0.51
C TYR A 54 -7.28 8.74 -0.65
N ALA A 55 -6.32 9.62 -0.34
CA ALA A 55 -5.42 10.17 -1.33
C ALA A 55 -4.42 9.13 -1.86
N THR A 56 -3.87 8.28 -0.97
CA THR A 56 -2.97 7.18 -1.36
C THR A 56 -3.64 6.21 -2.33
N TYR A 57 -4.91 5.87 -2.09
CA TYR A 57 -5.64 4.92 -2.92
C TYR A 57 -6.00 5.48 -4.29
N ILE A 58 -6.52 6.72 -4.35
CA ILE A 58 -6.83 7.40 -5.61
C ILE A 58 -5.58 7.49 -6.48
N PHE A 59 -4.47 7.95 -5.90
CA PHE A 59 -3.21 8.08 -6.62
C PHE A 59 -2.69 6.73 -7.15
N ASN A 60 -2.73 5.67 -6.33
CA ASN A 60 -2.34 4.34 -6.79
C ASN A 60 -3.23 3.83 -7.93
N HIS A 61 -4.52 4.16 -7.90
CA HIS A 61 -5.46 3.80 -8.97
C HIS A 61 -5.15 4.55 -10.27
N GLU A 62 -4.83 5.85 -10.18
CA GLU A 62 -4.40 6.66 -11.34
C GLU A 62 -3.11 6.08 -11.96
N LEU A 63 -2.13 5.72 -11.13
CA LEU A 63 -0.90 5.05 -11.58
C LEU A 63 -1.18 3.72 -12.30
N TYR A 64 -2.10 2.92 -11.76
CA TYR A 64 -2.52 1.65 -12.36
C TYR A 64 -3.19 1.87 -13.72
N GLU A 65 -4.15 2.80 -13.82
CA GLU A 65 -4.90 3.06 -15.05
C GLU A 65 -4.02 3.63 -16.17
N ALA A 66 -3.14 4.57 -15.80
CA ALA A 66 -2.22 5.18 -16.76
C ALA A 66 -1.12 4.22 -17.22
N LYS A 67 -0.95 3.05 -16.56
CA LYS A 67 0.16 2.10 -16.76
C LYS A 67 1.53 2.78 -16.64
N ASP A 68 1.58 3.83 -15.82
CA ASP A 68 2.57 4.91 -15.94
C ASP A 68 3.77 4.75 -15.00
N ILE A 69 3.84 3.65 -14.26
CA ILE A 69 4.98 3.37 -13.37
C ILE A 69 6.30 3.32 -14.16
N TYR A 70 6.24 3.02 -15.45
CA TYR A 70 7.40 3.03 -16.35
C TYR A 70 7.87 4.44 -16.77
N HIS A 71 7.02 5.48 -16.70
CA HIS A 71 7.42 6.86 -17.02
C HIS A 71 8.09 7.58 -15.85
N TYR A 72 7.96 7.05 -14.64
CA TYR A 72 8.70 7.54 -13.47
C TYR A 72 10.04 6.83 -13.25
N GLY A 73 10.43 5.94 -14.16
CA GLY A 73 11.77 5.39 -14.19
C GLY A 73 11.86 4.02 -14.86
N ASP A 74 12.92 3.85 -15.65
CA ASP A 74 13.55 2.57 -15.99
C ASP A 74 13.57 1.61 -14.78
N ARG A 75 13.73 0.29 -14.98
CA ARG A 75 13.62 -0.75 -13.93
C ARG A 75 14.55 -0.58 -12.70
N HIS A 76 15.37 0.46 -12.69
CA HIS A 76 16.33 0.88 -11.66
C HIS A 76 16.23 2.36 -11.26
N SER A 77 15.24 3.11 -11.73
CA SER A 77 14.99 4.50 -11.34
C SER A 77 13.74 4.56 -10.47
N GLU A 78 13.97 5.09 -9.28
CA GLU A 78 13.13 5.00 -8.10
C GLU A 78 12.10 6.13 -8.11
N PRO A 79 10.79 5.86 -8.31
CA PRO A 79 9.80 6.91 -8.23
C PRO A 79 9.57 7.28 -6.76
N ILE A 80 10.33 8.26 -6.28
CA ILE A 80 9.77 9.17 -5.30
C ILE A 80 8.83 10.09 -6.06
N CYS A 81 7.55 9.76 -6.00
CA CYS A 81 6.50 10.45 -6.72
C CYS A 81 6.26 11.87 -6.12
N GLU A 82 6.49 12.05 -4.80
CA GLU A 82 6.57 13.34 -4.12
C GLU A 82 7.43 13.24 -2.84
N GLU A 83 8.38 14.16 -2.65
CA GLU A 83 9.02 14.42 -1.35
C GLU A 83 8.94 15.93 -1.10
N CYS A 84 7.98 16.32 -0.27
CA CYS A 84 7.97 17.65 0.33
C CYS A 84 8.43 17.53 1.79
N ALA A 85 8.74 18.65 2.44
CA ALA A 85 9.28 18.64 3.80
C ALA A 85 8.42 17.90 4.85
N MET A 86 7.18 17.52 4.52
CA MET A 86 6.21 16.91 5.44
C MET A 86 5.64 15.58 4.94
N VAL A 87 5.86 15.20 3.68
CA VAL A 87 5.29 13.99 3.05
C VAL A 87 6.32 13.32 2.15
N ALA A 88 6.47 12.02 2.30
CA ALA A 88 7.25 11.16 1.41
C ALA A 88 6.34 10.12 0.75
N GLU A 89 6.49 9.97 -0.57
CA GLU A 89 5.74 9.01 -1.37
C GLU A 89 6.67 8.00 -2.04
N LEU A 90 6.34 6.71 -1.91
CA LEU A 90 7.08 5.60 -2.47
C LEU A 90 6.15 4.79 -3.36
N CYS A 91 6.52 4.59 -4.62
CA CYS A 91 5.73 3.87 -5.60
C CYS A 91 6.47 2.59 -6.03
N GLY A 92 5.75 1.49 -6.17
CA GLY A 92 6.35 0.22 -6.57
C GLY A 92 5.36 -0.71 -7.27
N TYR A 93 5.91 -1.78 -7.84
CA TYR A 93 5.14 -2.84 -8.46
C TYR A 93 5.52 -4.19 -7.86
N SER A 94 4.55 -5.10 -7.81
CA SER A 94 4.76 -6.48 -7.47
C SER A 94 4.84 -7.31 -8.74
N THR A 95 5.79 -8.23 -8.78
CA THR A 95 5.86 -9.30 -9.78
C THR A 95 5.14 -10.57 -9.30
N ARG A 96 4.62 -10.56 -8.07
CA ARG A 96 3.97 -11.68 -7.40
C ARG A 96 2.54 -11.34 -7.02
N ASP A 97 1.64 -12.30 -7.23
CA ASP A 97 0.22 -12.22 -6.89
C ASP A 97 -0.22 -13.38 -5.97
N ASP A 98 0.75 -14.12 -5.40
CA ASP A 98 0.55 -15.37 -4.66
C ASP A 98 0.64 -15.22 -3.13
N TYR A 99 0.28 -14.05 -2.60
CA TYR A 99 0.28 -13.82 -1.16
C TYR A 99 -0.75 -14.73 -0.45
N LYS A 100 -0.43 -15.20 0.76
CA LYS A 100 -1.34 -16.04 1.55
C LYS A 100 -2.35 -15.18 2.30
N ASP A 101 -1.90 -14.06 2.85
CA ASP A 101 -2.70 -13.14 3.64
C ASP A 101 -2.20 -11.68 3.55
N ILE A 102 -2.95 -10.76 4.17
CA ILE A 102 -2.65 -9.32 4.16
C ILE A 102 -1.35 -9.00 4.92
N ALA A 103 -1.00 -9.77 5.95
CA ALA A 103 0.23 -9.53 6.71
C ALA A 103 1.47 -9.90 5.89
N GLU A 104 1.40 -10.98 5.11
CA GLU A 104 2.43 -11.34 4.13
C GLU A 104 2.56 -10.26 3.05
N LEU A 105 1.45 -9.75 2.51
CA LEU A 105 1.46 -8.65 1.55
C LEU A 105 2.12 -7.39 2.15
N ALA A 106 1.74 -6.99 3.37
CA ALA A 106 2.31 -5.83 4.05
C ALA A 106 3.83 -5.95 4.20
N LYS A 107 4.30 -7.12 4.63
CA LYS A 107 5.73 -7.40 4.78
C LYS A 107 6.45 -7.39 3.44
N ALA A 108 5.85 -7.95 2.39
CA ALA A 108 6.43 -7.96 1.05
C ALA A 108 6.60 -6.53 0.49
N ILE A 109 5.57 -5.68 0.62
CA ILE A 109 5.67 -4.26 0.22
C ILE A 109 6.82 -3.57 0.96
N PHE A 110 6.92 -3.77 2.28
CA PHE A 110 8.01 -3.21 3.07
C PHE A 110 9.38 -3.66 2.55
N MET A 111 9.56 -4.97 2.37
CA MET A 111 10.84 -5.55 1.93
C MET A 111 11.24 -5.07 0.53
N ASN A 112 10.30 -4.97 -0.41
CA ASN A 112 10.59 -4.51 -1.76
C ASN A 112 11.15 -3.07 -1.76
N PHE A 113 10.59 -2.18 -0.92
CA PHE A 113 11.13 -0.83 -0.79
C PHE A 113 12.49 -0.79 -0.10
N GLN A 114 12.81 -1.74 0.79
CA GLN A 114 14.15 -1.85 1.38
C GLN A 114 15.23 -2.27 0.38
N GLU A 115 14.87 -2.82 -0.79
CA GLU A 115 15.83 -3.15 -1.85
C GLU A 115 16.38 -1.90 -2.55
N SER A 116 15.66 -0.77 -2.46
CA SER A 116 16.13 0.54 -2.93
C SER A 116 16.71 1.33 -1.76
N ALA A 117 17.93 1.86 -1.95
CA ALA A 117 18.61 2.59 -0.89
C ALA A 117 17.80 3.83 -0.45
N ARG A 118 17.27 4.59 -1.42
CA ARG A 118 16.52 5.82 -1.15
C ARG A 118 15.16 5.54 -0.50
N HIS A 119 14.42 4.57 -1.00
CA HIS A 119 13.17 4.13 -0.38
C HIS A 119 13.41 3.59 1.04
N GLY A 120 14.48 2.82 1.24
CA GLY A 120 14.87 2.30 2.53
C GLY A 120 15.21 3.40 3.53
N GLU A 121 15.90 4.46 3.11
CA GLU A 121 16.19 5.64 3.94
C GLU A 121 14.90 6.35 4.37
N LEU A 122 13.97 6.59 3.45
CA LEU A 122 12.68 7.21 3.78
C LEU A 122 11.84 6.35 4.72
N GLN A 123 11.72 5.04 4.45
CA GLN A 123 11.02 4.12 5.33
C GLN A 123 11.60 4.16 6.74
N MET A 124 12.90 4.37 6.88
CA MET A 124 13.58 4.36 8.18
C MET A 124 13.65 5.74 8.85
N ASN A 125 13.17 6.79 8.20
CA ASN A 125 13.17 8.14 8.74
C ASN A 125 12.07 8.31 9.81
N GLU A 126 12.48 8.50 11.06
CA GLU A 126 11.59 8.67 12.22
C GLU A 126 10.76 9.95 12.19
N PHE A 127 11.11 10.91 11.34
CA PHE A 127 10.35 12.15 11.17
C PHE A 127 8.92 11.89 10.67
N TYR A 128 8.71 10.82 9.89
CA TYR A 128 7.40 10.48 9.35
C TYR A 128 6.65 9.49 10.24
N THR A 129 5.87 9.99 11.20
CA THR A 129 5.11 9.16 12.15
C THR A 129 3.84 8.54 11.55
N TYR A 130 3.25 9.18 10.54
CA TYR A 130 1.99 8.75 9.94
C TYR A 130 2.23 8.02 8.63
N VAL A 131 1.45 6.98 8.37
CA VAL A 131 1.63 6.14 7.18
C VAL A 131 0.29 5.74 6.58
N SER A 132 0.30 5.61 5.26
CA SER A 132 -0.73 4.96 4.49
C SER A 132 -0.15 4.11 3.37
N VAL A 133 -0.78 2.98 3.10
CA VAL A 133 -0.48 2.06 2.00
C VAL A 133 -1.72 1.81 1.17
N SER A 134 -1.55 1.77 -0.14
CA SER A 134 -2.51 1.25 -1.10
C SER A 134 -1.90 0.13 -1.93
N TYR A 135 -2.72 -0.84 -2.31
CA TYR A 135 -2.39 -1.91 -3.24
C TYR A 135 -3.52 -2.06 -4.26
N VAL A 136 -3.20 -1.93 -5.55
CA VAL A 136 -4.14 -1.96 -6.68
C VAL A 136 -3.52 -2.84 -7.78
N SER A 137 -4.13 -3.98 -8.03
CA SER A 137 -3.69 -5.05 -8.92
C SER A 137 -2.29 -5.57 -8.59
N ASN A 138 -1.27 -4.92 -9.12
CA ASN A 138 0.13 -5.22 -8.86
C ASN A 138 0.93 -3.94 -8.53
N THR A 139 0.26 -2.81 -8.34
CA THR A 139 0.87 -1.53 -8.02
C THR A 139 0.65 -1.22 -6.55
N TYR A 140 1.65 -0.67 -5.89
CA TYR A 140 1.53 -0.24 -4.50
C TYR A 140 2.18 1.11 -4.27
N VAL A 141 1.56 1.87 -3.39
CA VAL A 141 2.04 3.18 -2.96
C VAL A 141 2.07 3.20 -1.45
N VAL A 142 3.18 3.70 -0.88
CA VAL A 142 3.28 4.09 0.52
C VAL A 142 3.39 5.60 0.57
N ARG A 143 2.50 6.26 1.31
CA ARG A 143 2.67 7.66 1.72
C ARG A 143 3.01 7.71 3.20
N MET A 144 4.00 8.51 3.56
CA MET A 144 4.37 8.77 4.94
C MET A 144 4.33 10.27 5.21
N ALA A 145 3.86 10.67 6.38
CA ALA A 145 3.68 12.06 6.74
C ALA A 145 4.19 12.35 8.16
N ALA A 146 4.67 13.57 8.38
CA ALA A 146 5.13 14.02 9.70
C ALA A 146 3.98 14.45 10.62
N LEU A 147 2.83 14.82 10.04
CA LEU A 147 1.63 15.26 10.73
C LEU A 147 0.42 14.46 10.25
N PRO A 148 -0.61 14.31 11.11
CA PRO A 148 -1.85 13.66 10.71
C PRO A 148 -2.53 14.49 9.62
N HIS A 149 -3.06 13.82 8.60
CA HIS A 149 -3.88 14.45 7.59
C HIS A 149 -5.27 14.71 8.18
N ASN A 150 -5.70 15.96 8.13
CA ASN A 150 -7.04 16.35 8.54
C ASN A 150 -7.89 16.56 7.28
N ILE A 151 -8.78 15.61 6.97
CA ILE A 151 -9.84 15.84 5.99
C ILE A 151 -11.07 16.30 6.76
N VAL A 152 -11.48 17.54 6.52
CA VAL A 152 -12.45 18.25 7.36
C VAL A 152 -13.90 18.06 6.89
N ASP A 153 -14.15 17.25 5.84
CA ASP A 153 -15.50 17.12 5.29
C ASP A 153 -15.76 15.76 4.61
N GLN A 154 -16.88 15.12 4.93
CA GLN A 154 -17.35 13.89 4.26
C GLN A 154 -17.84 14.16 2.83
N GLU A 155 -18.19 15.41 2.50
CA GLU A 155 -18.49 15.84 1.13
C GLU A 155 -17.24 16.11 0.29
N SER A 156 -16.04 15.95 0.88
CA SER A 156 -14.77 16.14 0.19
C SER A 156 -14.75 15.34 -1.13
N PRO A 157 -14.39 15.99 -2.26
CA PRO A 157 -14.25 15.32 -3.56
C PRO A 157 -13.34 14.09 -3.53
N ILE A 158 -12.34 14.09 -2.64
CA ILE A 158 -11.40 12.98 -2.43
C ILE A 158 -12.12 11.78 -1.80
N ILE A 159 -12.90 11.98 -0.74
CA ILE A 159 -13.65 10.88 -0.10
C ILE A 159 -14.69 10.31 -1.06
N ASN A 160 -15.38 11.17 -1.81
CA ASN A 160 -16.35 10.76 -2.82
C ASN A 160 -15.71 9.94 -3.95
N SER A 161 -14.53 10.35 -4.42
CA SER A 161 -13.79 9.62 -5.46
C SER A 161 -13.30 8.26 -4.94
N PHE A 162 -12.75 8.22 -3.73
CA PHE A 162 -12.36 6.97 -3.08
C PHE A 162 -13.54 5.99 -2.97
N ASN A 163 -14.67 6.43 -2.44
CA ASN A 163 -15.86 5.60 -2.27
C ASN A 163 -16.37 5.07 -3.62
N LYS A 164 -16.35 5.90 -4.67
CA LYS A 164 -16.72 5.45 -6.02
C LYS A 164 -15.77 4.39 -6.56
N LEU A 165 -14.46 4.58 -6.40
CA LEU A 165 -13.49 3.60 -6.89
C LEU A 165 -13.63 2.29 -6.14
N ILE A 166 -13.57 2.30 -4.80
CA ILE A 166 -13.55 1.06 -4.02
C ILE A 166 -14.82 0.20 -4.16
N ILE A 167 -15.96 0.81 -4.48
CA ILE A 167 -17.23 0.11 -4.73
C ILE A 167 -17.29 -0.45 -6.16
N ASN A 168 -16.82 0.31 -7.16
CA ASN A 168 -16.94 -0.05 -8.57
C ASN A 168 -15.79 -0.92 -9.09
N THR A 169 -14.71 -1.03 -8.33
CA THR A 169 -13.59 -1.89 -8.68
C THR A 169 -14.02 -3.36 -8.63
N PRO A 170 -13.85 -4.13 -9.74
CA PRO A 170 -14.34 -5.49 -9.80
C PRO A 170 -13.67 -6.35 -8.73
N GLN A 171 -14.43 -6.72 -7.71
CA GLN A 171 -14.07 -7.82 -6.84
C GLN A 171 -14.18 -9.08 -7.71
N ARG A 172 -13.06 -9.63 -8.19
CA ARG A 172 -13.05 -10.89 -8.96
C ARG A 172 -13.33 -12.07 -8.02
N GLY A 173 -14.55 -12.11 -7.50
CA GLY A 173 -15.10 -13.21 -6.72
C GLY A 173 -16.16 -13.92 -7.53
N LYS A 174 -15.82 -15.12 -8.01
CA LYS A 174 -16.64 -16.10 -8.76
C LYS A 174 -16.53 -15.99 -10.27
N TYR A 175 -15.46 -16.55 -10.82
CA TYR A 175 -15.63 -17.30 -12.06
C TYR A 175 -16.60 -18.44 -11.79
N ASP A 176 -17.84 -18.25 -12.28
CA ASP A 176 -18.77 -19.34 -12.53
C ASP A 176 -18.04 -20.31 -13.48
N LYS A 177 -17.59 -21.44 -12.95
CA LYS A 177 -17.14 -22.55 -13.78
C LYS A 177 -18.38 -23.10 -14.49
N ARG A 178 -18.65 -22.58 -15.68
CA ARG A 178 -19.50 -23.29 -16.65
C ARG A 178 -18.77 -24.51 -17.18
#